data_AF-Q3AYC1-F1
#
_entry.id   AF-Q3AYC1-F1
#
_cell.length_a   1.000
_cell.length_b   1.000
_cell.length_c   1.000
_cell.angle_alpha   90.00
_cell.angle_beta   90.00
_cell.angle_gamma   90.00
#
_symmetry.space_group_name_H-M   'P 1'
#
loop_
_entity.id
_entity.type
_entity.pdbx_description
1 polymer ?
#
loop_
_entity_poly.entity_id
_entity_poly.type
_entity_poly.pdbx_seq_one_letter_code
_entity_poly.pdbx_strand_id
1 'polypeptide(L)'
;MQRFGLEAALQEVNAGDGWSWQRPVLLRNRCWMQLNRIQLDQLHRLLPPDGHAEAPELVHYQTLLREGVDPLMAQQTCWDEFGIDDCQRALQTFWTSQERPNHGWTAQRYRTLVSLYRDCIERGINTIPMLVLARKGSPEPHQLHWLTGSPPVMRHTCA
;
A
#
# COMPACT_ATOMS: atom_id res chain seq x y z
N MET A 1 -10.81 22.91 -11.66
CA MET A 1 -10.23 22.03 -12.70
C MET A 1 -9.93 20.58 -12.24
N GLN A 2 -10.38 20.11 -11.07
CA GLN A 2 -10.06 18.74 -10.55
C GLN A 2 -11.20 17.71 -10.64
N ARG A 3 -12.46 18.15 -10.79
CA ARG A 3 -13.64 17.25 -10.80
C ARG A 3 -13.67 16.30 -12.00
N PHE A 4 -13.24 16.79 -13.17
CA PHE A 4 -13.23 16.01 -14.41
C PHE A 4 -12.33 14.77 -14.36
N GLY A 5 -11.24 14.79 -13.59
CA GLY A 5 -10.34 13.64 -13.48
C GLY A 5 -10.91 12.49 -12.64
N LEU A 6 -11.69 12.81 -11.60
CA LEU A 6 -12.30 11.82 -10.71
C LEU A 6 -13.51 11.14 -11.35
N GLU A 7 -14.40 11.93 -11.97
CA GLU A 7 -15.59 11.40 -12.65
C GLU A 7 -15.17 10.45 -13.79
N ALA A 8 -14.15 10.81 -14.57
CA ALA A 8 -13.59 9.94 -15.62
C ALA A 8 -12.94 8.66 -15.05
N ALA A 9 -12.30 8.73 -13.89
CA ALA A 9 -11.72 7.56 -13.25
C ALA A 9 -12.80 6.60 -12.72
N LEU A 10 -13.88 7.14 -12.15
CA LEU A 10 -15.03 6.34 -11.71
C LEU A 10 -15.76 5.70 -12.89
N GLN A 11 -15.91 6.43 -14.00
CA GLN A 11 -16.46 5.86 -15.24
C GLN A 11 -15.61 4.70 -15.77
N GLU A 12 -14.28 4.81 -15.77
CA GLU A 12 -13.41 3.69 -16.15
C GLU A 12 -13.57 2.48 -15.23
N VAL A 13 -13.70 2.71 -13.91
CA VAL A 13 -13.94 1.61 -12.98
C VAL A 13 -15.30 0.95 -13.24
N ASN A 14 -16.34 1.75 -13.50
CA ASN A 14 -17.67 1.24 -13.80
C ASN A 14 -17.74 0.50 -15.14
N ALA A 15 -16.96 0.93 -16.15
CA ALA A 15 -16.98 0.37 -17.49
C ALA A 15 -16.07 -0.87 -17.66
N GLY A 16 -15.09 -1.05 -16.77
CA GLY A 16 -14.18 -2.18 -16.85
C GLY A 16 -14.78 -3.49 -16.33
N ASP A 17 -14.58 -4.58 -17.06
CA ASP A 17 -15.00 -5.93 -16.65
C ASP A 17 -13.97 -6.55 -15.68
N GLY A 18 -14.32 -6.58 -14.40
CA GLY A 18 -13.58 -7.34 -13.38
C GLY A 18 -12.16 -6.84 -13.03
N TRP A 19 -11.45 -7.59 -12.21
CA TRP A 19 -10.14 -7.17 -11.69
C TRP A 19 -9.08 -7.05 -12.79
N SER A 20 -8.27 -5.98 -12.74
CA SER A 20 -7.08 -5.83 -13.59
C SER A 20 -6.03 -4.93 -12.95
N TRP A 21 -4.77 -5.06 -13.38
CA TRP A 21 -3.68 -4.21 -12.91
C TRP A 21 -3.69 -2.79 -13.50
N GLN A 22 -4.50 -2.56 -14.53
CA GLN A 22 -4.67 -1.26 -15.18
C GLN A 22 -5.69 -0.38 -14.46
N ARG A 23 -6.32 -0.90 -13.39
CA ARG A 23 -7.29 -0.17 -12.58
C ARG A 23 -6.67 1.12 -12.01
N PRO A 24 -7.41 2.24 -11.99
CA PRO A 24 -6.87 3.53 -11.61
C PRO A 24 -6.59 3.62 -10.11
N VAL A 25 -5.51 4.33 -9.78
CA VAL A 25 -5.16 4.76 -8.42
C VAL A 25 -4.94 6.27 -8.45
N LEU A 26 -5.44 6.97 -7.44
CA LEU A 26 -5.25 8.40 -7.31
C LEU A 26 -4.12 8.71 -6.33
N LEU A 27 -3.20 9.59 -6.73
CA LEU A 27 -2.15 10.12 -5.88
C LEU A 27 -2.37 11.60 -5.64
N ARG A 28 -2.58 11.99 -4.38
CA ARG A 28 -2.75 13.39 -3.99
C ARG A 28 -1.50 13.91 -3.30
N ASN A 29 -0.82 14.86 -3.94
CA ASN A 29 0.28 15.58 -3.31
C ASN A 29 -0.28 16.73 -2.45
N ARG A 30 -0.02 16.69 -1.14
CA ARG A 30 -0.49 17.72 -0.20
C ARG A 30 0.16 19.07 -0.39
N CYS A 31 1.42 19.10 -0.81
CA CYS A 31 2.18 20.34 -0.91
C CYS A 31 1.69 21.17 -2.10
N TRP A 32 1.30 20.52 -3.21
CA TRP A 32 1.03 21.20 -4.48
C TRP A 32 -0.46 21.13 -4.86
N MET A 33 -1.31 20.61 -3.97
CA MET A 33 -2.73 20.31 -4.22
C MET A 33 -2.99 19.55 -5.53
N GLN A 34 -2.02 18.80 -6.03
CA GLN A 34 -2.10 18.08 -7.29
C GLN A 34 -2.72 16.71 -7.05
N LEU A 35 -3.70 16.36 -7.88
CA LEU A 35 -4.28 15.03 -7.96
C LEU A 35 -3.80 14.38 -9.26
N ASN A 36 -2.98 13.35 -9.13
CA ASN A 36 -2.51 12.54 -10.25
C ASN A 36 -3.30 11.25 -10.31
N ARG A 37 -3.55 10.79 -11.52
CA ARG A 37 -4.15 9.49 -11.79
C ARG A 37 -3.10 8.62 -12.44
N ILE A 38 -2.91 7.43 -11.88
CA ILE A 38 -1.96 6.43 -12.38
C ILE A 38 -2.67 5.07 -12.46
N GLN A 39 -2.05 4.11 -13.11
CA GLN A 39 -2.49 2.71 -13.06
C GLN A 39 -1.87 2.01 -11.84
N LEU A 40 -2.55 0.98 -11.32
CA LEU A 40 -2.09 0.26 -10.14
C LEU A 40 -0.72 -0.40 -10.35
N ASP A 41 -0.45 -0.91 -11.55
CA ASP A 41 0.87 -1.45 -11.92
C ASP A 41 1.99 -0.41 -11.88
N GLN A 42 1.71 0.88 -12.01
CA GLN A 42 2.69 1.96 -11.90
C GLN A 42 2.99 2.37 -10.46
N LEU A 43 2.13 1.99 -9.50
CA LEU A 43 2.22 2.44 -8.11
C LEU A 43 3.55 2.06 -7.46
N HIS A 44 4.02 0.82 -7.66
CA HIS A 44 5.28 0.34 -7.07
C HIS A 44 6.51 1.07 -7.61
N ARG A 45 6.44 1.63 -8.83
CA ARG A 45 7.55 2.40 -9.42
C ARG A 45 7.62 3.81 -8.86
N LEU A 46 6.45 4.42 -8.65
CA LEU A 46 6.34 5.80 -8.16
C LEU A 46 6.47 5.89 -6.64
N LEU A 47 5.98 4.88 -5.93
CA LEU A 47 6.05 4.76 -4.47
C LEU A 47 6.46 3.33 -4.12
N PRO A 48 7.77 3.01 -4.17
CA PRO A 48 8.26 1.68 -3.88
C PRO A 48 7.96 1.30 -2.42
N PRO A 49 7.29 0.15 -2.18
CA PRO A 49 7.03 -0.29 -0.83
C PRO A 49 8.31 -0.72 -0.11
N ASP A 50 8.40 -0.43 1.18
CA ASP A 50 9.48 -0.92 2.03
C ASP A 50 9.24 -2.39 2.39
N GLY A 51 10.11 -3.27 1.90
CA GLY A 51 10.10 -4.71 2.18
C GLY A 51 11.12 -5.16 3.23
N HIS A 52 11.88 -4.25 3.85
CA HIS A 52 12.98 -4.62 4.75
C HIS A 52 12.51 -5.34 6.01
N ALA A 53 11.30 -5.04 6.49
CA ALA A 53 10.67 -5.76 7.61
C ALA A 53 10.31 -7.22 7.28
N GLU A 54 10.34 -7.59 6.00
CA GLU A 54 9.97 -8.91 5.50
C GLU A 54 11.19 -9.73 5.03
N ALA A 55 12.40 -9.30 5.42
CA ALA A 55 13.62 -10.08 5.21
C ALA A 55 13.45 -11.48 5.85
N PRO A 56 13.88 -12.56 5.17
CA PRO A 56 13.62 -13.92 5.61
C PRO A 56 14.14 -14.19 7.03
N GLU A 57 15.29 -13.63 7.38
CA GLU A 57 15.92 -13.75 8.70
C GLU A 57 15.03 -13.12 9.79
N LEU A 58 14.46 -11.95 9.51
CA LEU A 58 13.59 -11.23 10.45
C LEU A 58 12.22 -11.91 10.58
N VAL A 59 11.67 -12.41 9.47
CA VAL A 59 10.39 -13.14 9.47
C VAL A 59 10.54 -14.45 10.24
N HIS A 60 11.64 -15.17 10.04
CA HIS A 60 11.93 -16.39 10.77
C HIS A 60 12.07 -16.12 12.26
N TYR A 61 12.90 -15.14 12.65
CA TYR A 61 13.05 -14.71 14.05
C TYR A 61 11.70 -14.36 14.70
N GLN A 62 10.87 -13.55 14.03
CA GLN A 62 9.54 -13.19 14.53
C GLN A 62 8.58 -14.38 14.62
N THR A 63 8.78 -15.41 13.81
CA THR A 63 7.99 -16.65 13.87
C THR A 63 8.34 -17.44 15.12
N LEU A 64 9.64 -17.66 15.39
CA LEU A 64 10.11 -18.33 16.60
C LEU A 64 9.60 -17.63 17.88
N LEU A 65 9.65 -16.30 17.92
CA LEU A 65 9.11 -15.55 19.05
C LEU A 65 7.59 -15.75 19.23
N ARG A 66 6.82 -15.79 18.14
CA ARG A 66 5.37 -16.05 18.19
C ARG A 66 5.04 -17.47 18.66
N GLU A 67 5.94 -18.41 18.39
CA GLU A 67 5.85 -19.79 18.87
C GLU A 67 6.29 -19.94 20.34
N GLY A 68 6.72 -18.85 20.98
CA GLY A 68 7.10 -18.83 22.38
C GLY A 68 8.55 -19.25 22.64
N VAL A 69 9.37 -19.33 21.59
CA VAL A 69 10.81 -19.59 21.73
C VAL A 69 11.47 -18.41 22.44
N ASP A 70 12.38 -18.72 23.36
CA ASP A 70 13.18 -17.70 24.05
C ASP A 70 13.97 -16.83 23.04
N PRO A 71 14.03 -15.50 23.21
CA PRO A 71 14.69 -14.61 22.25
C PRO A 71 16.15 -14.94 21.95
N LEU A 72 16.93 -15.40 22.94
CA LEU A 72 18.33 -15.77 22.73
C LEU A 72 18.42 -17.05 21.90
N MET A 73 17.56 -18.02 22.19
CA MET A 73 17.47 -19.26 21.41
C MET A 73 16.98 -19.00 19.98
N ALA A 74 16.00 -18.10 19.81
CA ALA A 74 15.51 -17.71 18.51
C ALA A 74 16.60 -17.04 17.66
N GLN A 75 17.42 -16.19 18.28
CA GLN A 75 18.57 -15.57 17.62
C GLN A 75 19.62 -16.59 17.20
N GLN A 76 19.97 -17.54 18.08
CA GLN A 76 20.89 -18.63 17.76
C GLN A 76 20.38 -19.46 16.58
N THR A 77 19.10 -19.83 16.61
CA THR A 77 18.46 -20.57 15.52
C THR A 77 18.53 -19.81 14.19
N CYS A 78 18.29 -18.50 14.20
CA CYS A 78 18.43 -17.68 12.99
C CYS A 78 19.87 -17.63 12.48
N TRP A 79 20.86 -17.53 13.38
CA TRP A 79 22.27 -17.56 13.00
C TRP A 79 22.68 -18.90 12.40
N ASP A 80 22.17 -20.01 12.93
CA ASP A 80 22.46 -21.35 12.42
C ASP A 80 21.83 -21.57 11.03
N GLU A 81 20.63 -21.02 10.77
CA GLU A 81 19.92 -21.18 9.50
C GLU A 81 20.41 -20.24 8.39
N PHE A 82 20.61 -18.96 8.71
CA PHE A 82 20.90 -17.90 7.71
C PHE A 82 22.32 -17.36 7.79
N GLY A 83 23.06 -17.64 8.86
CA GLY A 83 24.36 -17.05 9.12
C GLY A 83 24.28 -15.72 9.87
N ILE A 84 25.32 -15.45 10.66
CA ILE A 84 25.41 -14.26 11.52
C ILE A 84 25.41 -12.97 10.69
N ASP A 85 26.20 -12.93 9.61
CA ASP A 85 26.40 -11.71 8.81
C ASP A 85 25.11 -11.26 8.11
N ASP A 86 24.34 -12.20 7.56
CA ASP A 86 23.08 -11.88 6.87
C ASP A 86 22.00 -11.47 7.87
N CYS A 87 21.92 -12.13 9.03
CA CYS A 87 21.04 -11.69 10.13
C CYS A 87 21.36 -10.26 10.60
N GLN A 88 22.65 -9.92 10.78
CA GLN A 88 23.07 -8.58 11.17
C GLN A 88 22.77 -7.55 10.09
N ARG A 89 23.02 -7.88 8.81
CA ARG A 89 22.72 -7.00 7.68
C ARG A 89 21.22 -6.74 7.57
N ALA A 90 20.38 -7.76 7.74
CA ALA A 90 18.93 -7.64 7.73
C ALA A 90 18.45 -6.70 8.85
N LEU A 91 18.95 -6.88 10.07
CA LEU A 91 18.64 -5.99 11.20
C LEU A 91 19.09 -4.55 10.94
N GLN A 92 20.32 -4.34 10.48
CA GLN A 92 20.84 -3.01 10.17
C GLN A 92 20.00 -2.32 9.10
N THR A 93 19.64 -3.06 8.04
CA THR A 93 18.83 -2.52 6.94
C THR A 93 17.43 -2.16 7.41
N PHE A 94 16.80 -3.01 8.24
CA PHE A 94 15.51 -2.73 8.86
C PHE A 94 15.56 -1.47 9.73
N TRP A 95 16.53 -1.34 10.63
CA TRP A 95 16.63 -0.13 11.46
C TRP A 95 16.91 1.13 10.63
N THR A 96 17.75 1.03 9.61
CA THR A 96 18.01 2.13 8.67
C THR A 96 16.74 2.52 7.89
N SER A 97 15.89 1.56 7.54
CA SER A 97 14.62 1.83 6.86
C SER A 97 13.59 2.48 7.78
N GLN A 98 13.65 2.21 9.08
CA GLN A 98 12.81 2.90 10.07
C GLN A 98 13.22 4.36 10.27
N GLU A 99 14.50 4.68 10.11
CA GLU A 99 15.00 6.06 10.19
C GLU A 99 14.69 6.89 8.93
N ARG A 100 14.59 6.25 7.76
CA ARG A 100 14.17 6.89 6.51
C ARG A 100 12.66 6.79 6.39
N PRO A 101 11.88 7.88 6.51
CA PRO A 101 10.45 7.77 6.43
C PRO A 101 10.04 7.39 5.00
N ASN A 102 9.78 6.10 4.73
CA ASN A 102 8.88 5.70 3.66
C ASN A 102 7.42 6.03 4.03
N HIS A 103 7.22 6.90 5.02
CA HIS A 103 5.95 7.36 5.58
C HIS A 103 4.98 6.19 5.82
N GLY A 104 5.53 5.12 6.39
CA GLY A 104 4.85 3.87 6.70
C GLY A 104 4.38 3.08 5.48
N TRP A 105 4.89 3.32 4.26
CA TRP A 105 4.51 2.58 3.05
C TRP A 105 5.26 1.26 2.92
N THR A 106 4.81 0.24 3.65
CA THR A 106 5.42 -1.09 3.65
C THR A 106 4.89 -2.00 2.54
N ALA A 107 5.61 -3.07 2.23
CA ALA A 107 5.18 -4.13 1.33
C ALA A 107 3.85 -4.76 1.79
N GLN A 108 3.68 -4.97 3.10
CA GLN A 108 2.39 -5.35 3.68
C GLN A 108 1.26 -4.37 3.31
N ARG A 109 1.45 -3.05 3.49
CA ARG A 109 0.38 -2.07 3.14
C ARG A 109 0.08 -2.03 1.65
N TYR A 110 1.09 -2.17 0.80
CA TYR A 110 0.90 -2.29 -0.64
C TYR A 110 0.06 -3.52 -0.98
N ARG A 111 0.41 -4.70 -0.46
CA ARG A 111 -0.37 -5.92 -0.67
C ARG A 111 -1.80 -5.80 -0.14
N THR A 112 -1.98 -5.22 1.06
CA THR A 112 -3.32 -4.97 1.62
C THR A 112 -4.14 -4.07 0.70
N LEU A 113 -3.57 -3.00 0.13
CA LEU A 113 -4.27 -2.16 -0.84
C LEU A 113 -4.70 -2.98 -2.07
N VAL A 114 -3.78 -3.75 -2.66
CA VAL A 114 -4.07 -4.55 -3.86
C VAL A 114 -5.17 -5.58 -3.59
N SER A 115 -5.07 -6.31 -2.47
CA SER A 115 -6.07 -7.32 -2.08
C SER A 115 -7.44 -6.69 -1.85
N LEU A 116 -7.52 -5.62 -1.06
CA LEU A 116 -8.79 -4.93 -0.82
C LEU A 116 -9.38 -4.35 -2.11
N TYR A 117 -8.54 -3.83 -3.01
CA TYR A 117 -9.02 -3.28 -4.26
C TYR A 117 -9.61 -4.38 -5.14
N ARG A 118 -8.92 -5.53 -5.24
CA ARG A 118 -9.42 -6.72 -5.93
C ARG A 118 -10.74 -7.18 -5.35
N ASP A 119 -10.80 -7.38 -4.04
CA ASP A 119 -12.00 -7.86 -3.35
C ASP A 119 -13.21 -6.96 -3.61
N CYS A 120 -13.01 -5.63 -3.61
CA CYS A 120 -14.08 -4.69 -3.93
C CYS A 120 -14.58 -4.85 -5.38
N ILE A 121 -13.66 -4.89 -6.35
CA ILE A 121 -14.03 -5.01 -7.77
C ILE A 121 -14.69 -6.35 -8.07
N GLU A 122 -14.20 -7.45 -7.51
CA GLU A 122 -14.78 -8.79 -7.67
C GLU A 122 -16.19 -8.87 -7.04
N ARG A 123 -16.47 -8.08 -5.99
CA ARG A 123 -17.80 -7.94 -5.39
C ARG A 123 -18.70 -6.92 -6.10
N GLY A 124 -18.25 -6.33 -7.21
CA GLY A 124 -18.98 -5.31 -7.96
C GLY A 124 -19.06 -3.95 -7.26
N ILE A 125 -18.21 -3.70 -6.27
CA ILE A 125 -18.12 -2.42 -5.57
C ILE A 125 -17.15 -1.51 -6.33
N ASN A 126 -17.70 -0.52 -7.03
CA ASN A 126 -16.93 0.44 -7.80
C ASN A 126 -16.28 1.46 -6.87
N THR A 127 -15.02 1.19 -6.55
CA THR A 127 -14.19 2.01 -5.68
C THR A 127 -12.88 2.38 -6.36
N ILE A 128 -12.27 3.48 -5.92
CA ILE A 128 -10.94 3.92 -6.35
C ILE A 128 -10.11 4.23 -5.11
N PRO A 129 -8.94 3.60 -4.94
CA PRO A 129 -8.01 3.98 -3.89
C PRO A 129 -7.39 5.34 -4.22
N MET A 130 -7.36 6.21 -3.22
CA MET A 130 -6.66 7.49 -3.23
C MET A 130 -5.60 7.51 -2.13
N LEU A 131 -4.32 7.51 -2.53
CA LEU A 131 -3.22 7.77 -1.63
C LEU A 131 -2.96 9.27 -1.51
N VAL A 132 -3.07 9.78 -0.29
CA VAL A 132 -2.63 11.13 0.04
C VAL A 132 -1.19 11.04 0.51
N LEU A 133 -0.28 11.67 -0.25
CA LEU A 133 1.14 11.63 0.01
C LEU A 133 1.50 12.43 1.26
N ALA A 134 2.36 11.85 2.10
CA ALA A 134 2.92 12.52 3.25
C ALA A 134 3.76 13.74 2.82
N ARG A 135 3.92 14.69 3.75
CA ARG A 135 4.78 15.85 3.51
C ARG A 135 6.24 15.42 3.63
N LYS A 136 7.08 15.86 2.70
CA LYS A 136 8.53 15.62 2.77
C LYS A 136 9.08 16.17 4.09
N GLY A 137 9.83 15.34 4.82
CA GLY A 137 10.41 15.71 6.13
C GLY A 137 9.43 15.66 7.31
N SER A 138 8.19 15.20 7.10
CA SER A 138 7.22 14.96 8.18
C SER A 138 7.23 13.49 8.61
N PRO A 139 7.04 13.18 9.90
CA PRO A 139 6.85 11.80 10.35
C PRO A 139 5.48 11.22 9.96
N GLU A 140 4.57 12.04 9.43
CA GLU A 140 3.22 11.59 9.08
C GLU A 140 3.26 10.49 8.00
N PRO A 141 2.43 9.44 8.13
CA PRO A 141 2.36 8.40 7.12
C PRO A 141 1.54 8.83 5.89
N HIS A 142 1.74 8.13 4.79
CA HIS A 142 0.80 8.15 3.66
C HIS A 142 -0.59 7.71 4.15
N GLN A 143 -1.63 8.41 3.71
CA GLN A 143 -3.02 8.05 4.05
C GLN A 143 -3.70 7.41 2.84
N LEU A 144 -4.43 6.33 3.07
CA LEU A 144 -5.24 5.66 2.07
C LEU A 144 -6.71 6.00 2.32
N HIS A 145 -7.37 6.51 1.29
CA HIS A 145 -8.80 6.77 1.26
C HIS A 145 -9.43 5.98 0.11
N TRP A 146 -10.69 5.59 0.24
CA TRP A 146 -11.41 4.88 -0.81
C TRP A 146 -12.56 5.75 -1.29
N LEU A 147 -12.60 6.01 -2.59
CA LEU A 147 -13.66 6.79 -3.23
C LEU A 147 -14.64 5.84 -3.89
N THR A 148 -15.83 5.72 -3.33
CA THR A 148 -16.90 4.93 -3.93
C THR A 148 -17.71 5.79 -4.89
N GLY A 149 -18.00 5.25 -6.07
CA GLY A 149 -19.02 5.84 -6.94
C GLY A 149 -20.39 5.48 -6.39
N SER A 150 -21.15 6.44 -5.87
CA SER A 150 -22.59 6.22 -5.76
C SER A 150 -23.13 6.04 -7.19
N PRO A 151 -23.94 5.00 -7.47
CA PRO A 151 -24.68 4.98 -8.72
C PRO A 151 -25.50 6.27 -8.80
N PRO A 152 -25.60 6.93 -9.97
CA PRO A 152 -26.43 8.11 -10.11
C PRO A 152 -27.86 7.71 -9.75
N VAL A 153 -28.36 8.18 -8.61
CA VAL A 153 -29.78 8.11 -8.31
C VAL A 153 -30.44 9.00 -9.35
N MET A 154 -31.04 8.39 -10.38
CA MET A 154 -31.94 9.05 -11.32
C MET A 154 -33.08 9.66 -10.50
N ARG A 155 -32.92 10.91 -10.07
CA ARG A 155 -34.05 11.73 -9.63
C ARG A 155 -34.85 12.06 -10.88
N HIS A 156 -35.87 11.25 -11.14
CA HIS A 156 -36.99 11.67 -11.96
C HIS A 156 -37.69 12.82 -11.23
N THR A 157 -37.26 14.05 -11.49
CA THR A 157 -38.10 15.21 -11.23
C THR A 157 -39.03 15.32 -12.43
N CYS A 158 -40.20 14.67 -12.35
CA CYS A 158 -41.31 15.03 -13.22
C CYS A 158 -41.95 16.32 -12.67
N ALA A 159 -42.30 17.19 -13.62
CA ALA A 159 -42.84 18.54 -13.46
C ALA A 159 -44.21 18.59 -12.78
#